data_AF-A0A4Q9M6G3-F1
#
_entry.id   AF-A0A4Q9M6G3-F1
#
_cell.length_a   1.000
_cell.length_b   1.000
_cell.length_c   1.000
_cell.angle_alpha   90.00
_cell.angle_beta   90.00
_cell.angle_gamma   90.00
#
_symmetry.space_group_name_H-M   'P 1'
#
loop_
_entity.id
_entity.type
_entity.pdbx_description
1 polymer ?
#
loop_
_entity_poly.entity_id
_entity_poly.type
_entity_poly.pdbx_seq_one_letter_code
_entity_poly.pdbx_strand_id
1 'polypeptide(L)'
;MTGPPSVPRSSRPQTPPRPGSDSGALTSYPPPTEHGSAAADLAHYFSSSAHWPSAWYASDDTRPPPLRNNGQTMWTGRWRSDGNTKTVEGSVIFSDLSMCWYSVSWPQNAPPTHDANDARTVSRTARYLPRPNPWTKEQLVDAHETYGETIAGYAESYEGTGVPCARGECWDLANEAIKYFEQYDYVPKPVPSISRTHGHLIFEGKASEKGRNQAGRWRGGDDRVRRGDLIEWRSARVGMGPHGWSTLGNPEHTAVIVSDCVPRTSVADGKAVRPAEVGVIEVVEQSVGSPPARKSYDLANFEEGEVWIYRPVGMEAYVGALLTPTCPEGVDALSL
;
A
#
# COMPACT_ATOMS: atom_id res chain seq x y z
N MET A 1 13.23 -28.71 13.13
CA MET A 1 12.92 -27.37 12.58
C MET A 1 11.42 -27.22 12.58
N THR A 2 10.88 -26.41 13.48
CA THR A 2 9.45 -26.06 13.50
C THR A 2 9.21 -25.06 12.39
N GLY A 3 8.41 -25.43 11.39
CA GLY A 3 8.04 -24.51 10.31
C GLY A 3 7.31 -23.28 10.86
N PRO A 4 7.32 -22.16 10.12
CA PRO A 4 6.65 -20.94 10.55
C PRO A 4 5.14 -21.16 10.75
N PRO A 5 4.50 -20.40 11.65
CA PRO A 5 3.09 -20.54 11.97
C PRO A 5 2.20 -20.28 10.74
N SER A 6 1.05 -20.96 10.67
CA SER A 6 0.11 -20.84 9.56
C SER A 6 -0.61 -19.49 9.56
N VAL A 7 -0.55 -18.79 8.43
CA VAL A 7 -1.21 -17.48 8.25
C VAL A 7 -2.70 -17.66 7.87
N PRO A 8 -3.66 -17.00 8.54
CA PRO A 8 -5.08 -17.13 8.23
C PRO A 8 -5.46 -16.60 6.84
N ARG A 9 -6.36 -17.28 6.10
CA ARG A 9 -6.85 -16.86 4.77
C ARG A 9 -7.52 -15.48 4.72
N SER A 10 -8.05 -15.00 5.85
CA SER A 10 -8.67 -13.67 6.00
C SER A 10 -7.69 -12.49 5.93
N SER A 11 -6.38 -12.75 5.96
CA SER A 11 -5.34 -11.71 5.81
C SER A 11 -5.07 -11.30 4.36
N ARG A 12 -5.73 -11.91 3.39
CA ARG A 12 -5.57 -11.56 1.97
C ARG A 12 -6.01 -10.10 1.74
N PRO A 13 -5.14 -9.23 1.21
CA PRO A 13 -5.57 -7.89 0.81
C PRO A 13 -6.65 -8.00 -0.28
N GLN A 14 -7.75 -7.25 -0.16
CA GLN A 14 -8.83 -7.37 -1.12
C GLN A 14 -8.49 -6.61 -2.41
N THR A 15 -8.68 -7.31 -3.53
CA THR A 15 -8.53 -6.76 -4.88
C THR A 15 -9.69 -5.79 -5.19
N PRO A 16 -9.43 -4.53 -5.55
CA PRO A 16 -10.49 -3.60 -5.93
C PRO A 16 -11.02 -3.84 -7.35
N PRO A 17 -12.28 -3.46 -7.63
CA PRO A 17 -12.83 -3.44 -8.98
C PRO A 17 -12.07 -2.47 -9.90
N ARG A 18 -12.17 -2.66 -11.21
CA ARG A 18 -11.55 -1.81 -12.24
C ARG A 18 -12.13 -0.39 -12.16
N PRO A 19 -11.31 0.67 -11.98
CA PRO A 19 -11.80 2.05 -12.10
C PRO A 19 -12.23 2.36 -13.54
N GLY A 20 -13.23 3.26 -13.69
CA GLY A 20 -13.56 3.87 -14.98
C GLY A 20 -12.41 4.74 -15.50
N SER A 21 -12.26 4.82 -16.82
CA SER A 21 -11.04 5.27 -17.51
C SER A 21 -10.80 6.78 -17.61
N ASP A 22 -11.32 7.61 -16.70
CA ASP A 22 -11.36 9.08 -16.90
C ASP A 22 -10.80 9.93 -15.75
N SER A 23 -9.90 9.37 -14.94
CA SER A 23 -9.04 10.21 -14.09
C SER A 23 -7.71 10.40 -14.83
N GLY A 24 -7.14 11.60 -14.87
CA GLY A 24 -5.79 11.87 -15.42
C GLY A 24 -4.64 11.10 -14.73
N ALA A 25 -4.95 10.05 -13.97
CA ALA A 25 -4.02 9.11 -13.38
C ALA A 25 -3.37 8.22 -14.46
N LEU A 26 -2.07 7.99 -14.29
CA LEU A 26 -1.29 7.18 -15.21
C LEU A 26 -1.72 5.71 -15.15
N THR A 27 -1.80 5.16 -13.94
CA THR A 27 -2.26 3.80 -13.65
C THR A 27 -3.57 3.79 -12.87
N SER A 28 -4.23 2.63 -12.80
CA SER A 28 -5.51 2.45 -12.11
C SER A 28 -5.44 2.46 -10.57
N TYR A 29 -4.23 2.52 -10.00
CA TYR A 29 -4.00 2.44 -8.57
C TYR A 29 -2.93 3.47 -8.10
N PRO A 30 -3.06 4.04 -6.87
CA PRO A 30 -4.24 3.97 -6.01
C PRO A 30 -5.45 4.65 -6.66
N PRO A 31 -6.68 4.37 -6.20
CA PRO A 31 -7.89 4.99 -6.73
C PRO A 31 -7.82 6.52 -6.66
N PRO A 32 -8.48 7.24 -7.59
CA PRO A 32 -8.57 8.69 -7.54
C PRO A 32 -9.32 9.16 -6.28
N THR A 33 -8.96 10.34 -5.80
CA THR A 33 -9.49 10.98 -4.59
C THR A 33 -10.10 12.33 -4.93
N GLU A 34 -11.04 12.81 -4.13
CA GLU A 34 -11.73 14.09 -4.37
C GLU A 34 -10.94 15.28 -3.79
N HIS A 35 -10.32 15.08 -2.63
CA HIS A 35 -9.65 16.12 -1.84
C HIS A 35 -8.12 15.94 -1.82
N GLY A 36 -7.56 15.28 -2.83
CA GLY A 36 -6.12 15.12 -3.03
C GLY A 36 -5.48 13.90 -2.36
N SER A 37 -6.12 13.33 -1.32
CA SER A 37 -5.74 12.04 -0.73
C SER A 37 -6.94 11.32 -0.10
N ALA A 38 -6.84 10.01 0.07
CA ALA A 38 -7.91 9.21 0.65
C ALA A 38 -8.15 9.59 2.13
N ALA A 39 -7.10 9.97 2.85
CA ALA A 39 -7.21 10.49 4.20
C ALA A 39 -7.92 11.85 4.27
N ALA A 40 -7.70 12.73 3.29
CA ALA A 40 -8.43 14.00 3.19
C ALA A 40 -9.91 13.75 2.90
N ASP A 41 -10.24 12.83 1.99
CA ASP A 41 -11.62 12.42 1.70
C ASP A 41 -12.32 11.92 2.98
N LEU A 42 -11.64 11.10 3.79
CA LEU A 42 -12.19 10.67 5.07
C LEU A 42 -12.29 11.81 6.07
N ALA A 43 -11.31 12.71 6.16
CA ALA A 43 -11.41 13.87 7.04
C ALA A 43 -12.64 14.73 6.69
N HIS A 44 -12.92 14.93 5.41
CA HIS A 44 -14.10 15.64 4.93
C HIS A 44 -15.41 14.95 5.33
N TYR A 45 -15.44 13.62 5.39
CA TYR A 45 -16.57 12.87 5.95
C TYR A 45 -16.86 13.22 7.42
N PHE A 46 -15.85 13.59 8.21
CA PHE A 46 -15.99 14.02 9.61
C PHE A 46 -16.21 15.53 9.78
N SER A 47 -16.18 16.31 8.70
CA SER A 47 -16.47 17.76 8.76
C SER A 47 -17.91 18.02 9.20
N SER A 48 -18.14 19.15 9.88
CA SER A 48 -19.48 19.58 10.32
C SER A 48 -20.47 19.77 9.16
N SER A 49 -19.98 20.02 7.95
CA SER A 49 -20.77 20.14 6.71
C SER A 49 -21.24 18.81 6.12
N ALA A 50 -20.62 17.68 6.46
CA ALA A 50 -20.99 16.38 5.92
C ALA A 50 -22.22 15.82 6.63
N HIS A 51 -23.27 15.45 5.91
CA HIS A 51 -24.47 14.86 6.51
C HIS A 51 -24.30 13.34 6.71
N TRP A 52 -24.56 12.85 7.92
CA TRP A 52 -24.57 11.43 8.23
C TRP A 52 -26.01 10.88 8.30
N PRO A 53 -26.31 9.78 7.59
CA PRO A 53 -27.66 9.20 7.60
C PRO A 53 -27.98 8.42 8.87
N SER A 54 -26.99 8.14 9.73
CA SER A 54 -27.17 7.36 10.95
C SER A 54 -26.07 7.61 11.99
N ALA A 55 -26.38 7.33 13.26
CA ALA A 55 -25.42 7.31 14.37
C ALA A 55 -24.60 6.01 14.38
N TRP A 56 -23.89 5.72 13.29
CA TRP A 56 -23.11 4.48 13.10
C TRP A 56 -22.09 4.23 14.22
N TYR A 57 -21.58 5.28 14.85
CA TYR A 57 -20.62 5.23 15.96
C TYR A 57 -21.23 4.62 17.24
N ALA A 58 -22.56 4.56 17.33
CA ALA A 58 -23.28 3.92 18.44
C ALA A 58 -23.66 2.45 18.16
N SER A 59 -23.28 1.90 16.99
CA SER A 59 -23.49 0.49 16.64
C SER A 59 -22.32 -0.40 17.05
N ASP A 60 -22.50 -1.72 16.99
CA ASP A 60 -21.44 -2.69 17.28
C ASP A 60 -20.25 -2.56 16.30
N ASP A 61 -20.50 -2.22 15.03
CA ASP A 61 -19.46 -1.90 14.06
C ASP A 61 -19.19 -0.39 14.06
N THR A 62 -18.28 0.01 14.94
CA THR A 62 -17.82 1.40 15.11
C THR A 62 -16.90 1.87 13.98
N ARG A 63 -16.78 1.13 12.87
CA ARG A 63 -16.05 1.62 11.69
C ARG A 63 -16.92 2.60 10.90
N PRO A 64 -16.34 3.75 10.49
CA PRO A 64 -17.00 4.73 9.64
C PRO A 64 -17.50 4.08 8.35
N PRO A 65 -18.71 4.43 7.89
CA PRO A 65 -19.28 3.88 6.65
C PRO A 65 -18.34 3.91 5.43
N PRO A 66 -17.55 4.97 5.16
CA PRO A 66 -16.61 4.97 4.04
C PRO A 66 -15.49 3.92 4.13
N LEU A 67 -15.20 3.39 5.33
CA LEU A 67 -14.19 2.36 5.55
C LEU A 67 -14.77 0.94 5.49
N ARG A 68 -16.09 0.78 5.54
CA ARG A 68 -16.73 -0.54 5.52
C ARG A 68 -16.51 -1.18 4.15
N ASN A 69 -15.99 -2.41 4.16
CA ASN A 69 -15.63 -3.17 2.96
C ASN A 69 -14.52 -2.55 2.09
N ASN A 70 -13.78 -1.57 2.61
CA ASN A 70 -12.61 -1.04 1.93
C ASN A 70 -11.36 -1.85 2.29
N GLY A 71 -11.03 -2.84 1.46
CA GLY A 71 -9.83 -3.67 1.65
C GLY A 71 -8.51 -3.04 1.21
N GLN A 72 -8.50 -1.75 0.87
CA GLN A 72 -7.29 -0.98 0.56
C GLN A 72 -6.81 -0.14 1.74
N THR A 73 -7.07 -0.60 2.95
CA THR A 73 -6.76 0.12 4.18
C THR A 73 -6.24 -0.82 5.25
N MET A 74 -5.48 -0.27 6.19
CA MET A 74 -5.29 -0.86 7.51
C MET A 74 -5.90 0.08 8.54
N TRP A 75 -6.69 -0.47 9.44
CA TRP A 75 -7.47 0.27 10.41
C TRP A 75 -7.21 -0.23 11.83
N THR A 76 -7.16 0.70 12.77
CA THR A 76 -7.17 0.43 14.20
C THR A 76 -8.15 1.40 14.87
N GLY A 77 -8.79 0.95 15.95
CA GLY A 77 -9.74 1.78 16.66
C GLY A 77 -10.00 1.30 18.07
N ARG A 78 -10.58 2.19 18.86
CA ARG A 78 -11.00 1.92 20.23
C ARG A 78 -12.24 2.75 20.55
N TRP A 79 -12.92 2.36 21.61
CA TRP A 79 -13.90 3.22 22.26
C TRP A 79 -13.50 3.44 23.70
N ARG A 80 -13.91 4.57 24.26
CA ARG A 80 -13.78 4.91 25.68
C ARG A 80 -15.07 5.54 26.19
N SER A 81 -15.30 5.43 27.50
CA SER A 81 -16.38 6.12 28.19
C SER A 81 -15.87 6.68 29.52
N ASP A 82 -16.32 7.88 29.87
CA ASP A 82 -16.14 8.49 31.20
C ASP A 82 -17.40 8.43 32.07
N GLY A 83 -18.42 7.69 31.64
CA GLY A 83 -19.73 7.57 32.30
C GLY A 83 -20.78 8.56 31.80
N ASN A 84 -20.38 9.73 31.28
CA ASN A 84 -21.28 10.73 30.70
C ASN A 84 -21.17 10.79 29.18
N THR A 85 -19.97 10.58 28.65
CA THR A 85 -19.61 10.68 27.24
C THR A 85 -19.02 9.36 26.78
N LYS A 86 -19.51 8.85 25.64
CA LYS A 86 -18.84 7.80 24.88
C LYS A 86 -18.05 8.45 23.75
N THR A 87 -16.84 7.94 23.51
CA THR A 87 -15.99 8.37 22.41
C THR A 87 -15.49 7.17 21.64
N VAL A 88 -15.65 7.19 20.32
CA VAL A 88 -14.99 6.27 19.38
C VAL A 88 -13.83 7.00 18.74
N GLU A 89 -12.68 6.36 18.71
CA GLU A 89 -11.45 6.88 18.11
C GLU A 89 -10.93 5.82 17.15
N GLY A 90 -10.39 6.26 16.01
CA GLY A 90 -9.77 5.35 15.08
C GLY A 90 -8.76 6.04 14.20
N SER A 91 -7.91 5.21 13.62
CA SER A 91 -6.94 5.59 12.62
C SER A 91 -6.97 4.63 11.45
N VAL A 92 -6.70 5.17 10.28
CA VAL A 92 -6.64 4.41 9.04
C VAL A 92 -5.47 4.90 8.21
N ILE A 93 -4.70 3.97 7.65
CA ILE A 93 -3.75 4.22 6.58
C ILE A 93 -4.30 3.61 5.29
N PHE A 94 -4.22 4.35 4.20
CA PHE A 94 -4.77 3.98 2.90
C PHE A 94 -3.68 3.48 1.94
N SER A 95 -4.11 2.93 0.81
CA SER A 95 -3.26 2.53 -0.30
C SER A 95 -2.38 3.64 -0.88
N ASP A 96 -2.80 4.90 -0.82
CA ASP A 96 -1.98 6.04 -1.22
C ASP A 96 -0.97 6.48 -0.13
N LEU A 97 -0.91 5.74 0.99
CA LEU A 97 -0.13 5.99 2.20
C LEU A 97 -0.48 7.27 2.96
N SER A 98 -1.57 7.94 2.59
CA SER A 98 -2.15 8.96 3.46
C SER A 98 -2.77 8.30 4.70
N MET A 99 -2.82 9.04 5.82
CA MET A 99 -3.30 8.53 7.10
C MET A 99 -4.31 9.49 7.72
N CYS A 100 -5.40 8.98 8.27
CA CYS A 100 -6.43 9.78 8.95
C CYS A 100 -6.68 9.24 10.35
N TRP A 101 -6.72 10.13 11.34
CA TRP A 101 -7.29 9.89 12.66
C TRP A 101 -8.64 10.57 12.76
N TYR A 102 -9.59 9.93 13.42
CA TYR A 102 -10.90 10.50 13.68
C TYR A 102 -11.35 10.22 15.11
N SER A 103 -12.23 11.07 15.60
CA SER A 103 -12.89 10.90 16.89
C SER A 103 -14.34 11.36 16.80
N VAL A 104 -15.25 10.57 17.40
CA VAL A 104 -16.66 10.92 17.58
C VAL A 104 -17.03 10.74 19.04
N SER A 105 -17.52 11.81 19.67
CA SER A 105 -17.95 11.83 21.07
C SER A 105 -19.43 12.21 21.17
N TRP A 106 -20.19 11.51 22.02
CA TRP A 106 -21.61 11.74 22.24
C TRP A 106 -22.05 11.36 23.67
N PRO A 107 -23.18 11.88 24.18
CA PRO A 107 -23.72 11.49 25.48
C PRO A 107 -24.03 10.00 25.56
N GLN A 108 -23.57 9.34 26.62
CA GLN A 108 -23.76 7.90 26.80
C GLN A 108 -25.23 7.48 26.88
N ASN A 109 -26.09 8.35 27.38
CA ASN A 109 -27.52 8.15 27.51
C ASN A 109 -28.33 8.62 26.28
N ALA A 110 -27.67 9.02 25.19
CA ALA A 110 -28.35 9.39 23.96
C ALA A 110 -29.15 8.17 23.42
N PRO A 111 -30.40 8.36 22.99
CA PRO A 111 -31.17 7.27 22.39
C PRO A 111 -30.49 6.82 21.09
N PRO A 112 -30.63 5.55 20.67
CA PRO A 112 -30.06 5.06 19.40
C PRO A 112 -30.50 5.84 18.16
N THR A 113 -31.61 6.59 18.25
CA THR A 113 -32.19 7.42 17.20
C THR A 113 -31.83 8.90 17.29
N HIS A 114 -30.85 9.29 18.13
CA HIS A 114 -30.42 10.69 18.20
C HIS A 114 -29.87 11.16 16.85
N ASP A 115 -30.04 12.46 16.56
CA ASP A 115 -29.54 13.04 15.33
C ASP A 115 -28.01 13.07 15.36
N ALA A 116 -27.40 12.29 14.46
CA ALA A 116 -25.96 12.21 14.29
C ALA A 116 -25.32 13.53 13.83
N ASN A 117 -26.14 14.49 13.41
CA ASN A 117 -25.73 15.79 12.89
C ASN A 117 -25.99 16.94 13.88
N ASP A 118 -26.57 16.70 15.07
CA ASP A 118 -26.72 17.73 16.09
C ASP A 118 -25.38 18.02 16.78
N ALA A 119 -24.68 19.05 16.28
CA ALA A 119 -23.37 19.49 16.75
C ALA A 119 -23.34 19.92 18.24
N ARG A 120 -24.50 20.11 18.89
CA ARG A 120 -24.55 20.38 20.34
C ARG A 120 -24.39 19.11 21.18
N THR A 121 -24.65 17.95 20.57
CA THR A 121 -24.64 16.64 21.24
C THR A 121 -23.56 15.73 20.69
N VAL A 122 -23.24 15.81 19.40
CA VAL A 122 -22.24 14.96 18.74
C VAL A 122 -21.06 15.84 18.34
N SER A 123 -19.91 15.56 18.93
CA SER A 123 -18.64 16.15 18.52
C SER A 123 -17.92 15.19 17.59
N ARG A 124 -17.51 15.66 16.41
CA ARG A 124 -16.76 14.89 15.42
C ARG A 124 -15.53 15.69 15.01
N THR A 125 -14.39 15.02 14.99
CA THR A 125 -13.11 15.60 14.59
C THR A 125 -12.33 14.61 13.75
N ALA A 126 -11.53 15.13 12.83
CA ALA A 126 -10.55 14.35 12.11
C ALA A 126 -9.28 15.16 11.89
N ARG A 127 -8.15 14.45 11.88
CA ARG A 127 -6.84 14.98 11.50
C ARG A 127 -6.23 14.02 10.49
N TYR A 128 -5.45 14.52 9.54
CA TYR A 128 -4.88 13.66 8.53
C TYR A 128 -3.47 14.08 8.11
N LEU A 129 -2.70 13.09 7.67
CA LEU A 129 -1.48 13.27 6.89
C LEU A 129 -1.83 13.03 5.42
N PRO A 130 -1.48 13.96 4.52
CA PRO A 130 -1.70 13.76 3.08
C PRO A 130 -0.82 12.62 2.58
N ARG A 131 -0.94 12.32 1.28
CA ARG A 131 -0.01 11.41 0.61
C ARG A 131 1.44 11.88 0.85
N PRO A 132 2.35 11.00 1.28
CA PRO A 132 3.75 11.36 1.47
C PRO A 132 4.38 11.92 0.21
N ASN A 133 5.26 12.91 0.38
CA ASN A 133 6.06 13.43 -0.72
C ASN A 133 7.12 12.42 -1.15
N PRO A 134 7.49 12.38 -2.44
CA PRO A 134 8.61 11.56 -2.89
C PRO A 134 9.89 11.88 -2.14
N TRP A 135 10.65 10.84 -1.82
CA TRP A 135 11.92 10.96 -1.11
C TRP A 135 13.07 11.30 -2.04
N THR A 136 14.08 11.93 -1.43
CA THR A 136 15.38 12.20 -2.06
C THR A 136 16.15 10.92 -2.32
N LYS A 137 17.24 11.02 -3.10
CA LYS A 137 18.12 9.88 -3.37
C LYS A 137 18.71 9.33 -2.07
N GLU A 138 19.17 10.20 -1.19
CA GLU A 138 19.85 9.85 0.05
C GLU A 138 18.92 9.04 0.96
N GLN A 139 17.68 9.49 1.15
CA GLN A 139 16.66 8.78 1.93
C GLN A 139 16.31 7.42 1.32
N LEU A 140 16.22 7.33 -0.01
CA LEU A 140 15.90 6.08 -0.71
C LEU A 140 17.07 5.08 -0.71
N VAL A 141 18.31 5.55 -0.64
CA VAL A 141 19.50 4.71 -0.47
C VAL A 141 19.56 4.20 0.96
N ASP A 142 19.38 5.05 1.96
CA ASP A 142 19.35 4.67 3.37
C ASP A 142 18.26 3.62 3.67
N ALA A 143 17.08 3.78 3.07
CA ALA A 143 16.02 2.78 3.16
C ALA A 143 16.43 1.44 2.51
N HIS A 144 17.10 1.47 1.36
CA HIS A 144 17.60 0.24 0.75
C HIS A 144 18.69 -0.43 1.62
N GLU A 145 19.61 0.33 2.19
CA GLU A 145 20.64 -0.21 3.09
C GLU A 145 20.02 -0.80 4.36
N THR A 146 18.90 -0.23 4.83
CA THR A 146 18.17 -0.71 6.00
C THR A 146 17.37 -1.99 5.72
N TYR A 147 16.66 -2.06 4.58
CA TYR A 147 15.66 -3.11 4.34
C TYR A 147 16.01 -4.07 3.20
N GLY A 148 16.72 -3.59 2.17
CA GLY A 148 16.79 -4.23 0.86
C GLY A 148 17.43 -5.61 0.89
N GLU A 149 18.63 -5.72 1.47
CA GLU A 149 19.36 -7.01 1.52
C GLU A 149 18.63 -8.06 2.35
N THR A 150 18.01 -7.68 3.46
CA THR A 150 17.24 -8.60 4.29
C THR A 150 15.99 -9.10 3.56
N ILE A 151 15.28 -8.23 2.83
CA ILE A 151 14.08 -8.62 2.07
C ILE A 151 14.44 -9.55 0.91
N ALA A 152 15.46 -9.21 0.13
CA ALA A 152 15.91 -10.04 -0.97
C ALA A 152 16.46 -11.39 -0.46
N GLY A 153 17.29 -11.37 0.59
CA GLY A 153 17.83 -12.58 1.22
C GLY A 153 16.74 -13.47 1.82
N TYR A 154 15.68 -12.88 2.41
CA TYR A 154 14.52 -13.64 2.87
C TYR A 154 13.87 -14.39 1.71
N ALA A 155 13.59 -13.72 0.59
CA ALA A 155 12.96 -14.35 -0.57
C ALA A 155 13.84 -15.46 -1.18
N GLU A 156 15.13 -15.18 -1.36
CA GLU A 156 16.11 -16.15 -1.89
C GLU A 156 16.31 -17.37 -0.98
N SER A 157 16.09 -17.24 0.33
CA SER A 157 16.18 -18.38 1.25
C SER A 157 15.17 -19.50 0.94
N TYR A 158 14.09 -19.19 0.21
CA TYR A 158 13.13 -20.16 -0.28
C TYR A 158 13.41 -20.64 -1.72
N GLU A 159 14.27 -19.96 -2.47
CA GLU A 159 14.58 -20.29 -3.86
C GLU A 159 15.13 -21.72 -3.97
N GLY A 160 14.53 -22.54 -4.83
CA GLY A 160 15.01 -23.91 -5.08
C GLY A 160 14.76 -24.91 -3.94
N THR A 161 14.15 -24.49 -2.83
CA THR A 161 13.81 -25.39 -1.70
C THR A 161 12.65 -26.33 -2.02
N GLY A 162 11.81 -25.98 -2.98
CA GLY A 162 10.55 -26.67 -3.27
C GLY A 162 9.45 -26.42 -2.23
N VAL A 163 9.70 -25.59 -1.21
CA VAL A 163 8.76 -25.29 -0.13
C VAL A 163 8.18 -23.89 -0.33
N PRO A 164 6.84 -23.71 -0.30
CA PRO A 164 6.24 -22.40 -0.39
C PRO A 164 6.53 -21.53 0.84
N CYS A 165 6.67 -20.22 0.64
CA CYS A 165 6.61 -19.26 1.74
C CYS A 165 5.15 -19.11 2.20
N ALA A 166 4.92 -19.22 3.51
CA ALA A 166 3.61 -19.23 4.15
C ALA A 166 2.60 -20.14 3.43
N ARG A 167 1.55 -19.60 2.81
CA ARG A 167 0.49 -20.39 2.15
C ARG A 167 0.81 -20.70 0.69
N GLY A 168 1.89 -20.13 0.15
CA GLY A 168 2.22 -20.24 -1.27
C GLY A 168 1.57 -19.18 -2.15
N GLU A 169 0.89 -18.17 -1.60
CA GLU A 169 0.31 -17.10 -2.41
C GLU A 169 1.43 -16.15 -2.91
N CYS A 170 1.25 -15.50 -4.06
CA CYS A 170 2.29 -14.65 -4.65
C CYS A 170 2.74 -13.50 -3.72
N TRP A 171 1.81 -12.93 -2.97
CA TRP A 171 2.07 -11.84 -2.03
C TRP A 171 2.70 -12.28 -0.72
N ASP A 172 2.67 -13.59 -0.37
CA ASP A 172 3.18 -14.08 0.90
C ASP A 172 4.68 -13.78 1.05
N LEU A 173 5.48 -13.95 -0.01
CA LEU A 173 6.92 -13.68 0.02
C LEU A 173 7.23 -12.24 0.46
N ALA A 174 6.65 -11.26 -0.24
CA ALA A 174 6.89 -9.85 0.03
C ALA A 174 6.35 -9.45 1.42
N ASN A 175 5.14 -9.93 1.76
CA ASN A 175 4.50 -9.58 3.03
C ASN A 175 5.26 -10.18 4.24
N GLU A 176 5.67 -11.44 4.17
CA GLU A 176 6.41 -12.07 5.27
C GLU A 176 7.84 -11.53 5.38
N ALA A 177 8.48 -11.14 4.26
CA ALA A 177 9.77 -10.45 4.29
C ALA A 177 9.68 -9.09 5.01
N ILE A 178 8.59 -8.32 4.81
CA ILE A 178 8.35 -7.07 5.54
C ILE A 178 8.09 -7.34 7.02
N LYS A 179 7.26 -8.34 7.35
CA LYS A 179 6.99 -8.71 8.76
C LYS A 179 8.21 -9.27 9.46
N TYR A 180 9.20 -9.79 8.74
CA TYR A 180 10.44 -10.28 9.32
C TYR A 180 11.13 -9.20 10.18
N PHE A 181 10.92 -7.90 9.91
CA PHE A 181 11.45 -6.82 10.74
C PHE A 181 10.71 -6.61 12.07
N GLU A 182 9.54 -7.21 12.27
CA GLU A 182 8.80 -7.10 13.54
C GLU A 182 9.62 -7.64 14.71
N GLN A 183 10.48 -8.64 14.48
CA GLN A 183 11.34 -9.24 15.51
C GLN A 183 12.51 -8.36 15.96
N TYR A 184 12.83 -7.28 15.24
CA TYR A 184 13.95 -6.39 15.55
C TYR A 184 13.43 -5.05 16.07
N ASP A 185 13.63 -4.79 17.36
CA ASP A 185 13.16 -3.54 17.98
C ASP A 185 14.02 -2.32 17.62
N TYR A 186 15.25 -2.55 17.17
CA TYR A 186 16.20 -1.51 16.77
C TYR A 186 16.08 -1.10 15.31
N VAL A 187 15.29 -1.83 14.50
CA VAL A 187 15.05 -1.48 13.09
C VAL A 187 13.73 -0.72 13.02
N PRO A 188 13.70 0.50 12.42
CA PRO A 188 12.46 1.22 12.21
C PRO A 188 11.47 0.35 11.43
N LYS A 189 10.23 0.24 11.92
CA LYS A 189 9.25 -0.68 11.32
C LYS A 189 8.91 -0.23 9.89
N PRO A 190 9.05 -1.09 8.88
CA PRO A 190 8.71 -0.74 7.51
C PRO A 190 7.20 -0.52 7.35
N VAL A 191 6.80 0.23 6.32
CA VAL A 191 5.41 0.32 5.89
C VAL A 191 4.90 -1.09 5.58
N PRO A 192 3.80 -1.55 6.21
CA PRO A 192 3.22 -2.86 5.90
C PRO A 192 2.64 -2.89 4.48
N SER A 193 2.52 -4.08 3.90
CA SER A 193 1.81 -4.24 2.62
C SER A 193 0.32 -3.88 2.77
N ILE A 194 -0.15 -2.87 2.05
CA ILE A 194 -1.55 -2.43 2.05
C ILE A 194 -2.10 -2.60 0.65
N SER A 195 -2.87 -3.67 0.43
CA SER A 195 -3.32 -4.06 -0.92
C SER A 195 -2.13 -4.28 -1.84
N ARG A 196 -1.79 -3.27 -2.62
CA ARG A 196 -0.81 -3.25 -3.69
C ARG A 196 0.38 -2.33 -3.39
N THR A 197 0.26 -1.52 -2.34
CA THR A 197 1.32 -0.63 -1.90
C THR A 197 2.21 -1.32 -0.89
N HIS A 198 3.51 -1.27 -1.16
CA HIS A 198 4.52 -1.93 -0.32
C HIS A 198 5.62 -0.97 0.18
N GLY A 199 5.39 0.34 0.09
CA GLY A 199 6.33 1.38 0.51
C GLY A 199 6.35 2.59 -0.41
N HIS A 200 7.51 3.23 -0.55
CA HIS A 200 7.70 4.37 -1.45
C HIS A 200 7.64 3.92 -2.91
N LEU A 201 6.74 4.48 -3.72
CA LEU A 201 6.65 4.20 -5.14
C LEU A 201 7.93 4.67 -5.86
N ILE A 202 8.63 3.78 -6.56
CA ILE A 202 9.82 4.08 -7.38
C ILE A 202 9.42 4.24 -8.86
N PHE A 203 8.51 3.38 -9.32
CA PHE A 203 8.07 3.38 -10.71
C PHE A 203 6.63 2.92 -10.80
N GLU A 204 5.83 3.57 -11.65
CA GLU A 204 4.53 3.08 -12.11
C GLU A 204 4.49 3.10 -13.64
N GLY A 205 3.87 2.09 -14.26
CA GLY A 205 3.79 2.01 -15.70
C GLY A 205 2.62 1.18 -16.19
N LYS A 206 2.24 1.43 -17.44
CA LYS A 206 1.24 0.65 -18.17
C LYS A 206 1.64 0.41 -19.62
N ALA A 207 1.18 -0.70 -20.15
CA ALA A 207 1.29 -1.04 -21.56
C ALA A 207 -0.06 -1.48 -22.12
N SER A 208 -0.24 -1.25 -23.41
CA SER A 208 -1.37 -1.77 -24.18
C SER A 208 -0.97 -1.95 -25.64
N GLU A 209 -1.86 -2.60 -26.40
CA GLU A 209 -1.66 -2.87 -27.83
C GLU A 209 -0.34 -3.58 -28.14
N LYS A 210 -0.01 -4.62 -27.35
CA LYS A 210 1.23 -5.40 -27.47
C LYS A 210 2.48 -4.52 -27.31
N GLY A 211 2.45 -3.63 -26.31
CA GLY A 211 3.58 -2.76 -25.97
C GLY A 211 3.77 -1.56 -26.89
N ARG A 212 2.95 -1.38 -27.93
CA ARG A 212 3.02 -0.20 -28.81
C ARG A 212 2.72 1.09 -28.06
N ASN A 213 1.78 1.01 -27.13
CA ASN A 213 1.40 2.13 -26.27
C ASN A 213 1.93 1.86 -24.87
N GLN A 214 2.98 2.58 -24.49
CA GLN A 214 3.59 2.51 -23.17
C GLN A 214 3.64 3.89 -22.55
N ALA A 215 3.26 3.97 -21.27
CA ALA A 215 3.39 5.16 -20.46
C ALA A 215 3.84 4.75 -19.06
N GLY A 216 4.73 5.53 -18.47
CA GLY A 216 5.21 5.29 -17.12
C GLY A 216 5.79 6.54 -16.51
N ARG A 217 6.05 6.49 -15.20
CA ARG A 217 6.55 7.60 -14.41
C ARG A 217 7.51 7.10 -13.35
N TRP A 218 8.67 7.72 -13.28
CA TRP A 218 9.62 7.54 -12.19
C TRP A 218 9.25 8.42 -11.01
N ARG A 219 9.47 7.94 -9.79
CA ARG A 219 9.15 8.63 -8.55
C ARG A 219 10.33 8.56 -7.58
N GLY A 220 10.56 9.67 -6.88
CA GLY A 220 11.70 9.83 -5.98
C GLY A 220 13.03 10.13 -6.68
N GLY A 221 14.07 10.33 -5.87
CA GLY A 221 15.38 10.79 -6.34
C GLY A 221 16.39 9.72 -6.69
N ASP A 222 16.14 8.45 -6.39
CA ASP A 222 17.11 7.39 -6.69
C ASP A 222 17.14 7.08 -8.19
N ASP A 223 18.30 6.61 -8.67
CA ASP A 223 18.60 6.43 -10.09
C ASP A 223 18.40 4.99 -10.58
N ARG A 224 17.91 4.10 -9.72
CA ARG A 224 17.75 2.69 -10.04
C ARG A 224 16.67 2.01 -9.23
N VAL A 225 16.17 0.92 -9.80
CA VAL A 225 15.50 -0.12 -9.04
C VAL A 225 16.59 -0.91 -8.32
N ARG A 226 16.36 -1.22 -7.05
CA ARG A 226 17.33 -1.91 -6.22
C ARG A 226 16.86 -3.30 -5.84
N ARG A 227 17.83 -4.15 -5.55
CA ARG A 227 17.60 -5.38 -4.81
C ARG A 227 16.84 -5.09 -3.50
N GLY A 228 15.83 -5.91 -3.24
CA GLY A 228 14.89 -5.77 -2.12
C GLY A 228 13.69 -4.86 -2.38
N ASP A 229 13.65 -4.16 -3.52
CA ASP A 229 12.42 -3.50 -3.97
C ASP A 229 11.35 -4.56 -4.29
N LEU A 230 10.08 -4.16 -4.23
CA LEU A 230 8.92 -5.03 -4.41
C LEU A 230 8.19 -4.62 -5.68
N ILE A 231 7.89 -5.60 -6.52
CA ILE A 231 7.18 -5.37 -7.78
C ILE A 231 5.78 -5.95 -7.72
N GLU A 232 4.81 -5.20 -8.22
CA GLU A 232 3.41 -5.56 -8.26
C GLU A 232 2.89 -5.40 -9.68
N TRP A 233 2.13 -6.40 -10.14
CA TRP A 233 1.64 -6.51 -11.50
C TRP A 233 0.12 -6.64 -11.51
N ARG A 234 -0.52 -6.01 -12.50
CA ARG A 234 -1.95 -6.15 -12.76
C ARG A 234 -2.25 -6.46 -14.20
N SER A 235 -2.89 -7.61 -14.41
CA SER A 235 -3.34 -8.06 -15.74
C SER A 235 -2.23 -7.92 -16.78
N ALA A 236 -1.02 -8.26 -16.36
CA ALA A 236 0.22 -7.95 -17.03
C ALA A 236 0.62 -9.08 -17.98
N ARG A 237 1.19 -8.69 -19.13
CA ARG A 237 1.82 -9.63 -20.06
C ARG A 237 3.21 -9.14 -20.43
N VAL A 238 4.20 -10.00 -20.25
CA VAL A 238 5.60 -9.75 -20.61
C VAL A 238 6.04 -10.80 -21.63
N GLY A 239 6.55 -10.37 -22.79
CA GLY A 239 7.09 -11.27 -23.81
C GLY A 239 8.36 -11.99 -23.34
N MET A 240 8.43 -13.30 -23.57
CA MET A 240 9.53 -14.19 -23.19
C MET A 240 10.27 -14.77 -24.42
N GLY A 241 10.06 -14.19 -25.60
CA GLY A 241 10.61 -14.65 -26.87
C GLY A 241 9.58 -14.58 -28.00
N PRO A 242 9.92 -15.02 -29.23
CA PRO A 242 9.11 -14.78 -30.44
C PRO A 242 7.65 -15.25 -30.35
N HIS A 243 7.37 -16.27 -29.54
CA HIS A 243 6.04 -16.89 -29.39
C HIS A 243 5.68 -17.19 -27.93
N GLY A 244 6.42 -16.64 -26.97
CA GLY A 244 6.22 -16.91 -25.54
C GLY A 244 5.89 -15.64 -24.79
N TRP A 245 5.01 -15.73 -23.80
CA TRP A 245 4.75 -14.67 -22.85
C TRP A 245 4.56 -15.25 -21.44
N SER A 246 4.84 -14.43 -20.45
CA SER A 246 4.41 -14.65 -19.07
C SER A 246 3.16 -13.81 -18.82
N THR A 247 2.13 -14.42 -18.24
CA THR A 247 0.96 -13.71 -17.73
C THR A 247 1.15 -13.51 -16.24
N LEU A 248 1.26 -12.26 -15.82
CA LEU A 248 1.47 -11.87 -14.43
C LEU A 248 0.21 -11.17 -13.93
N GLY A 249 -0.29 -11.61 -12.78
CA GLY A 249 -1.43 -10.99 -12.14
C GLY A 249 -2.74 -11.16 -12.90
N ASN A 250 -3.39 -12.30 -12.72
CA ASN A 250 -4.80 -12.50 -13.08
C ASN A 250 -5.68 -12.55 -11.81
N PRO A 251 -5.97 -11.39 -11.16
CA PRO A 251 -5.66 -10.02 -11.59
C PRO A 251 -4.41 -9.40 -10.96
N GLU A 252 -3.75 -10.02 -9.97
CA GLU A 252 -2.65 -9.44 -9.19
C GLU A 252 -1.50 -10.43 -8.97
N HIS A 253 -0.26 -9.93 -9.01
CA HIS A 253 0.94 -10.71 -8.71
C HIS A 253 2.00 -9.82 -8.09
N THR A 254 2.61 -10.29 -7.01
CA THR A 254 3.67 -9.57 -6.29
C THR A 254 4.92 -10.44 -6.26
N ALA A 255 6.08 -9.81 -6.39
CA ALA A 255 7.38 -10.47 -6.32
C ALA A 255 8.43 -9.58 -5.64
N VAL A 256 9.53 -10.20 -5.22
CA VAL A 256 10.67 -9.50 -4.63
C VAL A 256 11.77 -9.35 -5.67
N ILE A 257 12.24 -8.13 -5.92
CA ILE A 257 13.33 -7.86 -6.85
C ILE A 257 14.64 -8.25 -6.17
N VAL A 258 15.47 -9.06 -6.83
CA VAL A 258 16.70 -9.62 -6.26
C VAL A 258 17.97 -9.11 -6.92
N SER A 259 17.86 -8.18 -7.87
CA SER A 259 19.01 -7.58 -8.55
C SER A 259 18.75 -6.11 -8.86
N ASP A 260 19.80 -5.30 -8.76
CA ASP A 260 19.76 -3.90 -9.15
C ASP A 260 19.52 -3.76 -10.65
N CYS A 261 18.73 -2.76 -11.02
CA CYS A 261 18.45 -2.42 -12.41
C CYS A 261 18.50 -0.91 -12.62
N VAL A 262 19.48 -0.48 -13.41
CA VAL A 262 19.66 0.92 -13.81
C VAL A 262 18.86 1.16 -15.10
N PRO A 263 17.89 2.11 -15.10
CA PRO A 263 17.14 2.48 -16.29
C PRO A 263 18.07 2.89 -17.44
N ARG A 264 17.64 2.58 -18.66
CA ARG A 264 18.32 2.92 -19.93
C ARG A 264 18.19 4.41 -20.28
N THR A 265 17.51 5.19 -19.45
CA THR A 265 17.29 6.64 -19.59
C THR A 265 17.58 7.32 -18.26
N SER A 266 17.90 8.60 -18.28
CA SER A 266 18.01 9.36 -17.03
C SER A 266 16.64 9.43 -16.35
N VAL A 267 16.62 9.33 -15.03
CA VAL A 267 15.39 9.36 -14.23
C VAL A 267 15.44 10.47 -13.18
N ALA A 268 14.27 10.96 -12.80
CA ALA A 268 14.05 11.95 -11.76
C ALA A 268 12.58 11.87 -11.34
N ASP A 269 12.25 12.34 -10.14
CA ASP A 269 10.86 12.34 -9.67
C ASP A 269 9.92 13.04 -10.67
N GLY A 270 8.81 12.38 -10.98
CA GLY A 270 7.80 12.88 -11.92
C GLY A 270 8.16 12.70 -13.40
N LYS A 271 9.38 12.29 -13.73
CA LYS A 271 9.82 12.13 -15.13
C LYS A 271 9.07 10.98 -15.80
N ALA A 272 8.61 11.20 -17.03
CA ALA A 272 8.06 10.15 -17.87
C ALA A 272 9.17 9.13 -18.22
N VAL A 273 8.93 7.87 -17.88
CA VAL A 273 9.82 6.74 -18.15
C VAL A 273 8.94 5.60 -18.60
N ARG A 274 9.14 5.09 -19.82
CA ARG A 274 8.36 3.95 -20.32
C ARG A 274 8.84 2.66 -19.64
N PRO A 275 7.97 1.64 -19.45
CA PRO A 275 8.41 0.32 -19.02
C PRO A 275 9.63 -0.20 -19.79
N ALA A 276 9.66 -0.02 -21.12
CA ALA A 276 10.79 -0.43 -21.96
C ALA A 276 12.14 0.23 -21.65
N GLU A 277 12.12 1.34 -20.93
CA GLU A 277 13.30 2.11 -20.53
C GLU A 277 13.80 1.72 -19.14
N VAL A 278 13.03 0.96 -18.35
CA VAL A 278 13.44 0.51 -17.01
C VAL A 278 14.53 -0.57 -17.10
N GLY A 279 14.39 -1.55 -18.01
CA GLY A 279 15.37 -2.61 -18.21
C GLY A 279 14.87 -3.98 -17.75
N VAL A 280 15.81 -4.85 -17.35
CA VAL A 280 15.52 -6.22 -16.93
C VAL A 280 15.32 -6.26 -15.43
N ILE A 281 14.18 -6.78 -14.98
CA ILE A 281 13.89 -6.99 -13.56
C ILE A 281 14.07 -8.48 -13.25
N GLU A 282 14.97 -8.78 -12.32
CA GLU A 282 15.15 -10.13 -11.79
C GLU A 282 14.41 -10.23 -10.45
N VAL A 283 13.55 -11.24 -10.32
CA VAL A 283 12.70 -11.43 -9.16
C VAL A 283 12.80 -12.84 -8.61
N VAL A 284 12.53 -12.99 -7.32
CA VAL A 284 12.04 -14.23 -6.74
C VAL A 284 10.54 -14.10 -6.53
N GLU A 285 9.80 -15.03 -7.10
CA GLU A 285 8.33 -15.04 -7.05
C GLU A 285 7.79 -16.44 -6.80
N GLN A 286 6.57 -16.50 -6.29
CA GLN A 286 5.83 -17.74 -6.10
C GLN A 286 4.38 -17.57 -6.52
N SER A 287 3.64 -18.67 -6.63
CA SER A 287 2.19 -18.65 -6.74
C SER A 287 1.62 -19.94 -6.17
N VAL A 288 0.30 -20.02 -6.01
CA VAL A 288 -0.33 -21.23 -5.47
C VAL A 288 0.05 -22.44 -6.34
N GLY A 289 0.68 -23.44 -5.72
CA GLY A 289 1.18 -24.64 -6.38
C GLY A 289 2.51 -24.49 -7.14
N SER A 290 3.12 -23.30 -7.15
CA SER A 290 4.45 -23.05 -7.72
C SER A 290 5.38 -22.48 -6.64
N PRO A 291 6.37 -23.24 -6.15
CA PRO A 291 7.27 -22.77 -5.11
C PRO A 291 8.13 -21.59 -5.58
N PRO A 292 8.73 -20.83 -4.66
CA PRO A 292 9.64 -19.73 -4.96
C PRO A 292 10.71 -20.08 -5.99
N ALA A 293 10.73 -19.30 -7.07
CA ALA A 293 11.68 -19.45 -8.15
C ALA A 293 12.13 -18.08 -8.67
N ARG A 294 13.38 -18.04 -9.14
CA ARG A 294 13.96 -16.88 -9.79
C ARG A 294 13.46 -16.76 -11.23
N LYS A 295 13.09 -15.56 -11.62
CA LYS A 295 12.65 -15.18 -12.96
C LYS A 295 13.24 -13.85 -13.37
N SER A 296 13.40 -13.66 -14.68
CA SER A 296 13.87 -12.39 -15.24
C SER A 296 12.89 -11.90 -16.29
N TYR A 297 12.50 -10.64 -16.19
CA TYR A 297 11.53 -9.99 -17.05
C TYR A 297 12.17 -8.76 -17.70
N ASP A 298 12.39 -8.76 -19.00
CA ASP A 298 12.78 -7.54 -19.73
C ASP A 298 11.54 -6.69 -19.98
N LEU A 299 11.44 -5.53 -19.33
CA LEU A 299 10.32 -4.61 -19.47
C LEU A 299 10.26 -3.95 -20.86
N ALA A 300 11.30 -4.09 -21.69
CA ALA A 300 11.21 -3.80 -23.13
C ALA A 300 10.13 -4.65 -23.82
N ASN A 301 9.83 -5.83 -23.28
CA ASN A 301 8.80 -6.72 -23.77
C ASN A 301 7.50 -6.61 -22.97
N PHE A 302 7.27 -5.51 -22.24
CA PHE A 302 6.00 -5.30 -21.52
C PHE A 302 4.88 -4.94 -22.48
N GLU A 303 3.94 -5.87 -22.67
CA GLU A 303 2.95 -5.83 -23.75
C GLU A 303 1.60 -5.27 -23.33
N GLU A 304 1.18 -5.55 -22.10
CA GLU A 304 -0.16 -5.29 -21.60
C GLU A 304 -0.15 -5.19 -20.06
N GLY A 305 -1.09 -4.43 -19.51
CA GLY A 305 -1.35 -4.34 -18.07
C GLY A 305 -0.61 -3.19 -17.39
N GLU A 306 -0.53 -3.27 -16.07
CA GLU A 306 0.10 -2.26 -15.22
C GLU A 306 1.14 -2.89 -14.31
N VAL A 307 2.14 -2.09 -13.92
CA VAL A 307 3.24 -2.47 -13.05
C VAL A 307 3.59 -1.33 -12.10
N TRP A 308 3.89 -1.67 -10.86
CA TRP A 308 4.41 -0.77 -9.84
C TRP A 308 5.64 -1.38 -9.18
N ILE A 309 6.64 -0.55 -8.89
CA ILE A 309 7.82 -0.94 -8.12
C ILE A 309 7.86 -0.05 -6.89
N TYR A 310 7.95 -0.67 -5.71
CA TYR A 310 7.99 0.00 -4.42
C TYR A 310 9.28 -0.30 -3.69
N ARG A 311 9.86 0.72 -3.06
CA ARG A 311 10.91 0.56 -2.08
C ARG A 311 10.32 0.42 -0.69
N PRO A 312 10.62 -0.65 0.06
CA PRO A 312 10.35 -0.71 1.49
C PRO A 312 11.00 0.46 2.21
N VAL A 313 10.23 1.14 3.07
CA VAL A 313 10.63 2.36 3.79
C VAL A 313 10.04 2.36 5.19
N GLY A 314 10.69 3.05 6.13
CA GLY A 314 10.22 3.15 7.52
C GLY A 314 8.90 3.91 7.63
N MET A 315 7.94 3.34 8.35
CA MET A 315 6.58 3.88 8.45
C MET A 315 6.56 5.28 9.07
N GLU A 316 7.23 5.49 10.21
CA GLU A 316 7.28 6.80 10.86
C GLU A 316 8.01 7.84 10.02
N ALA A 317 9.18 7.48 9.48
CA ALA A 317 9.99 8.41 8.69
C ALA A 317 9.30 8.83 7.38
N TYR A 318 8.56 7.91 6.74
CA TYR A 318 7.95 8.19 5.44
C TYR A 318 6.52 8.70 5.54
N VAL A 319 5.68 8.00 6.31
CA VAL A 319 4.26 8.33 6.46
C VAL A 319 4.07 9.44 7.49
N GLY A 320 4.93 9.51 8.50
CA GLY A 320 4.90 10.52 9.57
C GLY A 320 4.43 9.98 10.93
N ALA A 321 3.89 8.76 10.99
CA ALA A 321 3.43 8.14 12.24
C ALA A 321 3.25 6.61 12.10
N LEU A 322 3.30 5.90 13.24
CA LEU A 322 2.77 4.55 13.35
C LEU A 322 1.24 4.55 13.42
N LEU A 323 0.63 3.44 13.01
CA LEU A 323 -0.82 3.26 13.07
C LEU A 323 -1.28 3.03 14.52
N THR A 324 -1.74 4.10 15.17
CA THR A 324 -2.32 4.08 16.53
C THR A 324 -3.72 4.69 16.53
N PRO A 325 -4.63 4.31 17.45
CA PRO A 325 -6.03 4.78 17.43
C PRO A 325 -6.22 6.30 17.54
N THR A 326 -5.23 7.03 18.04
CA THR A 326 -5.26 8.49 18.21
C THR A 326 -3.99 9.11 17.63
N CYS A 327 -4.13 10.30 17.04
CA CYS A 327 -3.00 11.05 16.51
C CYS A 327 -1.93 11.23 17.60
N PRO A 328 -0.69 10.73 17.41
CA PRO A 328 0.38 10.93 18.37
C PRO A 328 0.68 12.43 18.58
N GLU A 329 1.19 12.77 19.75
CA GLU A 329 1.66 14.13 20.03
C GLU A 329 2.85 14.48 19.12
N GLY A 330 2.92 15.74 18.68
CA GLY A 330 4.01 16.23 17.82
C GLY A 330 3.87 15.90 16.33
N VAL A 331 2.88 15.09 15.92
CA VAL A 331 2.60 14.84 14.50
C VAL A 331 1.93 16.07 13.87
N ASP A 332 2.52 16.56 12.78
CA ASP A 332 2.03 17.69 11.98
C ASP A 332 0.86 17.28 11.06
N ALA A 333 -0.20 16.74 11.68
CA ALA A 333 -1.42 16.36 10.97
C ALA A 333 -2.32 17.57 10.74
N LEU A 334 -2.78 17.71 9.50
CA LEU A 334 -3.73 18.73 9.05
C LEU A 334 -5.12 18.50 9.67
N SER A 335 -5.89 19.57 9.79
CA SER A 335 -7.29 19.54 10.23
C SER A 335 -8.14 20.37 9.26
N LEU A 336 -9.44 20.06 9.18
CA LEU A 336 -10.43 20.84 8.42
C LEU A 336 -11.10 21.90 9.30
#